data_AF-A0A151Y4J3-F1
#
_entry.id   AF-A0A151Y4J3-F1
#
_cell.length_a   1.000
_cell.length_b   1.000
_cell.length_c   1.000
_cell.angle_alpha   90.00
_cell.angle_beta   90.00
_cell.angle_gamma   90.00
#
_symmetry.space_group_name_H-M   'P 1'
#
loop_
_entity.id
_entity.type
_entity.pdbx_description
1 polymer ?
#
loop_
_entity_poly.entity_id
_entity_poly.type
_entity_poly.pdbx_seq_one_letter_code
_entity_poly.pdbx_strand_id
1 'polypeptide(L)'
;MLVDMHHIETHQNINPAPVQVTLRSPRSREYSPSRVSLDPYVMQASPTAPANTDDVKATGFAGNFSSDSANTSVLRLDKFVQKLDSIKAHVSSKRCARSIRVALQSAGAVLDSHSVAASDWGDTLTKIGYKQIQPAFDNPQEGDIYIIQRTHKHVYGHIAGFSGSEWVSDFKQKSYDVYKENGLKYKYYRLGL
;
A
#
# COMPACT_ATOMS: atom_id res chain seq x y z
N MET A 1 37.84 11.51 67.92
CA MET A 1 37.10 10.32 68.40
C MET A 1 35.86 10.22 67.53
N LEU A 2 35.83 9.23 66.62
CA LEU A 2 34.86 8.11 66.62
C LEU A 2 33.41 8.59 66.38
N VAL A 3 32.66 8.19 65.35
CA VAL A 3 32.65 6.94 64.60
C VAL A 3 31.91 7.14 63.26
N ASP A 4 32.39 6.46 62.22
CA ASP A 4 31.64 6.07 61.04
C ASP A 4 30.35 5.33 61.41
N MET A 5 29.23 5.64 60.75
CA MET A 5 28.05 4.78 60.76
C MET A 5 27.58 4.53 59.33
N HIS A 6 28.01 3.39 58.82
CA HIS A 6 27.45 2.74 57.64
C HIS A 6 25.96 2.46 57.85
N HIS A 7 25.12 2.90 56.92
CA HIS A 7 23.78 2.35 56.75
C HIS A 7 23.73 1.62 55.41
N ILE A 8 23.61 0.29 55.50
CA ILE A 8 23.27 -0.63 54.42
C ILE A 8 21.77 -0.82 54.51
N GLU A 9 21.00 -0.43 53.49
CA GLU A 9 19.63 -0.95 53.29
C GLU A 9 19.43 -1.34 51.82
N THR A 10 19.65 -2.63 51.59
CA THR A 10 18.83 -3.59 50.82
C THR A 10 18.01 -3.09 49.63
N HIS A 11 18.41 -3.57 48.45
CA HIS A 11 17.58 -3.69 47.26
C HIS A 11 16.25 -4.40 47.55
N GLN A 12 15.12 -3.73 47.30
CA GLN A 12 13.86 -4.40 46.99
C GLN A 12 13.47 -4.10 45.55
N ASN A 13 13.82 -5.05 44.68
CA ASN A 13 13.37 -5.12 43.31
C ASN A 13 11.90 -5.56 43.31
N ILE A 14 10.97 -4.60 43.27
CA ILE A 14 9.55 -4.90 43.08
C ILE A 14 9.32 -5.21 41.60
N ASN A 15 9.46 -6.48 41.25
CA ASN A 15 8.88 -7.02 40.02
C ASN A 15 7.36 -7.05 40.19
N PRO A 16 6.56 -6.28 39.43
CA PRO A 16 5.12 -6.49 39.44
C PRO A 16 4.82 -7.86 38.81
N ALA A 17 4.08 -8.69 39.55
CA ALA A 17 3.59 -10.00 39.11
C ALA A 17 2.78 -9.88 37.80
N PRO A 18 2.80 -10.89 36.92
CA PRO A 18 2.07 -10.85 35.66
C PRO A 18 0.57 -10.80 35.92
N VAL A 19 -0.08 -9.72 35.48
CA VAL A 19 -1.53 -9.59 35.46
C VAL A 19 -2.08 -10.61 34.46
N GLN A 20 -2.65 -11.69 34.96
CA GLN A 20 -3.40 -12.66 34.17
C GLN A 20 -4.74 -12.02 33.77
N VAL A 21 -4.77 -11.31 32.64
CA VAL A 21 -6.02 -10.87 32.02
C VAL A 21 -6.66 -12.10 31.38
N THR A 22 -7.71 -12.64 32.01
CA THR A 22 -8.56 -13.67 31.42
C THR A 22 -9.21 -13.11 30.15
N LEU A 23 -8.66 -13.46 28.99
CA LEU A 23 -9.25 -13.19 27.68
C LEU A 23 -10.57 -13.96 27.58
N ARG A 24 -11.70 -13.29 27.83
CA ARG A 24 -12.99 -13.76 27.34
C ARG A 24 -12.92 -13.74 25.81
N SER A 25 -12.98 -14.91 25.21
CA SER A 25 -12.96 -15.12 23.76
C SER A 25 -13.97 -14.21 23.05
N PRO A 26 -13.55 -13.38 22.08
CA PRO A 26 -14.50 -12.82 21.13
C PRO A 26 -14.89 -13.92 20.16
N ARG A 27 -16.20 -14.20 20.11
CA ARG A 27 -16.88 -15.03 19.10
C ARG A 27 -16.25 -14.87 17.72
N SER A 28 -15.89 -15.98 17.09
CA SER A 28 -15.66 -16.10 15.65
C SER A 28 -16.87 -15.53 14.91
N ARG A 29 -16.77 -14.28 14.42
CA ARG A 29 -17.65 -13.82 13.34
C ARG A 29 -17.06 -14.35 12.05
N GLU A 30 -17.49 -15.54 11.68
CA GLU A 30 -17.39 -16.04 10.31
C GLU A 30 -18.05 -15.01 9.39
N TYR A 31 -17.24 -14.39 8.54
CA TYR A 31 -17.74 -13.51 7.50
C TYR A 31 -18.26 -14.38 6.36
N SER A 32 -19.59 -14.54 6.30
CA SER A 32 -20.26 -15.13 5.14
C SER A 32 -20.10 -14.22 3.92
N PRO A 33 -19.71 -14.75 2.74
CA PRO A 33 -19.62 -13.95 1.54
C PRO A 33 -21.02 -13.57 1.05
N SER A 34 -21.42 -12.31 1.26
CA SER A 34 -22.63 -11.77 0.65
C SER A 34 -22.45 -11.71 -0.86
N ARG A 35 -23.28 -12.47 -1.60
CA ARG A 35 -23.42 -12.33 -3.05
C ARG A 35 -23.80 -10.88 -3.37
N VAL A 36 -22.95 -10.21 -4.16
CA VAL A 36 -23.25 -8.88 -4.70
C VAL A 36 -24.39 -9.04 -5.70
N SER A 37 -25.53 -8.43 -5.38
CA SER A 37 -26.58 -8.15 -6.36
C SER A 37 -26.01 -7.11 -7.34
N LEU A 38 -26.00 -7.44 -8.62
CA LEU A 38 -25.62 -6.52 -9.69
C LEU A 38 -26.68 -5.41 -9.76
N ASP A 39 -26.32 -4.18 -9.40
CA ASP A 39 -27.13 -3.00 -9.75
C ASP A 39 -27.06 -2.79 -11.27
N PRO A 40 -28.19 -2.80 -12.01
CA PRO A 40 -28.20 -2.83 -13.47
C PRO A 40 -28.10 -1.45 -14.13
N TYR A 41 -27.62 -0.42 -13.44
CA TYR A 41 -27.59 0.94 -13.97
C TYR A 41 -26.19 1.55 -13.90
N VAL A 42 -25.32 1.16 -14.84
CA VAL A 42 -24.42 2.03 -15.65
C VAL A 42 -23.95 1.20 -16.85
N MET A 43 -24.85 1.00 -17.80
CA MET A 43 -24.54 0.70 -19.19
C MET A 43 -25.04 1.90 -19.99
N GLN A 44 -24.23 2.94 -20.10
CA GLN A 44 -24.45 3.99 -21.09
C GLN A 44 -23.17 4.18 -21.87
N ALA A 45 -23.19 3.66 -23.10
CA ALA A 45 -22.34 4.17 -24.16
C ALA A 45 -22.66 5.64 -24.40
N SER A 46 -21.65 6.46 -24.61
CA SER A 46 -21.76 7.87 -25.00
C SER A 46 -20.48 8.24 -25.78
N PRO A 47 -20.54 9.24 -26.66
CA PRO A 47 -20.66 9.09 -28.11
C PRO A 47 -19.30 9.14 -28.82
N THR A 48 -19.23 8.56 -30.01
CA THR A 48 -18.18 8.83 -31.01
C THR A 48 -18.06 10.33 -31.26
N ALA A 49 -16.96 10.93 -30.78
CA ALA A 49 -16.50 12.23 -31.23
C ALA A 49 -15.56 12.05 -32.44
N PRO A 50 -15.61 12.93 -33.45
CA PRO A 50 -14.81 12.80 -34.66
C PRO A 50 -13.32 12.97 -34.36
N ALA A 51 -12.50 12.21 -35.08
CA ALA A 51 -11.05 12.37 -35.09
C ALA A 51 -10.71 13.79 -35.55
N ASN A 52 -10.09 14.57 -34.66
CA ASN A 52 -9.44 15.82 -35.03
C ASN A 52 -7.93 15.61 -34.94
N THR A 53 -7.31 15.55 -36.11
CA THR A 53 -5.86 15.51 -36.31
C THR A 53 -5.33 16.92 -36.17
N ASP A 54 -4.76 17.25 -35.03
CA ASP A 54 -3.83 18.38 -34.92
C ASP A 54 -2.68 17.99 -33.98
N ASP A 55 -1.50 18.01 -34.58
CA ASP A 55 -0.23 17.56 -34.04
C ASP A 55 0.23 18.39 -32.83
N VAL A 56 0.36 17.74 -31.68
CA VAL A 56 1.26 18.21 -30.60
C VAL A 56 2.25 17.10 -30.26
N LYS A 57 3.42 17.26 -30.89
CA LYS A 57 4.71 16.59 -30.67
C LYS A 57 4.90 16.08 -29.24
N ALA A 58 4.58 14.80 -29.03
CA ALA A 58 4.96 14.06 -27.84
C ALA A 58 6.49 13.88 -27.85
N THR A 59 7.19 14.59 -26.95
CA THR A 59 8.62 14.38 -26.72
C THR A 59 8.83 13.10 -25.92
N GLY A 60 9.09 12.02 -26.65
CA GLY A 60 10.06 10.96 -26.33
C GLY A 60 9.91 10.18 -25.01
N PHE A 61 9.26 9.02 -25.08
CA PHE A 61 9.71 7.83 -24.36
C PHE A 61 9.88 6.70 -25.39
N ALA A 62 11.06 6.66 -26.02
CA ALA A 62 11.48 5.55 -26.85
C ALA A 62 12.08 4.45 -25.94
N GLY A 63 11.21 3.73 -25.24
CA GLY A 63 11.58 2.48 -24.57
C GLY A 63 11.29 1.32 -25.52
N ASN A 64 12.33 0.73 -26.09
CA ASN A 64 12.23 -0.47 -26.91
C ASN A 64 12.06 -1.69 -25.97
N PHE A 65 10.82 -2.07 -25.67
CA PHE A 65 10.54 -3.22 -24.78
C PHE A 65 10.13 -4.43 -25.61
N SER A 66 11.14 -5.21 -25.99
CA SER A 66 10.95 -6.56 -26.55
C SER A 66 10.09 -7.39 -25.60
N SER A 67 8.89 -7.71 -26.05
CA SER A 67 7.99 -8.66 -25.42
C SER A 67 8.45 -10.08 -25.75
N ASP A 68 9.54 -10.54 -25.13
CA ASP A 68 9.93 -11.94 -25.17
C ASP A 68 10.57 -12.35 -23.83
N SER A 69 9.75 -12.88 -22.92
CA SER A 69 10.22 -13.93 -22.01
C SER A 69 9.07 -14.67 -21.34
N ALA A 70 9.15 -15.98 -21.52
CA ALA A 70 8.23 -17.01 -21.09
C ALA A 70 8.03 -17.08 -19.57
N ASN A 71 6.77 -17.36 -19.17
CA ASN A 71 6.37 -18.16 -18.00
C ASN A 71 6.97 -17.85 -16.62
N THR A 72 7.41 -16.62 -16.40
CA THR A 72 7.30 -15.96 -15.08
C THR A 72 6.32 -14.83 -15.31
N SER A 73 5.29 -14.67 -14.49
CA SER A 73 4.38 -13.52 -14.62
C SER A 73 5.16 -12.24 -14.25
N VAL A 74 5.98 -11.76 -15.19
CA VAL A 74 6.75 -10.53 -15.06
C VAL A 74 5.73 -9.40 -15.03
N LEU A 75 5.49 -8.89 -13.82
CA LEU A 75 4.63 -7.75 -13.61
C LEU A 75 5.11 -6.62 -14.51
N ARG A 76 4.24 -6.14 -15.40
CA ARG A 76 4.52 -5.09 -16.38
C ARG A 76 4.58 -3.75 -15.67
N LEU A 77 5.75 -3.41 -15.13
CA LEU A 77 5.99 -2.21 -14.34
C LEU A 77 5.53 -0.94 -15.08
N ASP A 78 5.75 -0.89 -16.40
CA ASP A 78 5.31 0.18 -17.30
C ASP A 78 3.79 0.40 -17.21
N LYS A 79 3.01 -0.68 -17.19
CA LYS A 79 1.54 -0.62 -17.08
C LYS A 79 1.08 -0.24 -15.69
N PHE A 80 1.76 -0.71 -14.65
CA PHE A 80 1.48 -0.31 -13.27
C PHE A 80 1.62 1.21 -13.13
N VAL A 81 2.78 1.74 -13.52
CA VAL A 81 3.11 3.16 -13.45
C VAL A 81 2.17 4.00 -14.32
N GLN A 82 1.91 3.57 -15.56
CA GLN A 82 0.94 4.21 -16.45
C GLN A 82 -0.45 4.29 -15.81
N LYS A 83 -0.88 3.23 -15.10
CA LYS A 83 -2.17 3.24 -14.44
C LYS A 83 -2.20 4.18 -13.23
N LEU A 84 -1.11 4.27 -12.47
CA LEU A 84 -1.00 5.25 -11.39
C LEU A 84 -1.08 6.68 -11.93
N ASP A 85 -0.33 7.03 -12.97
CA ASP A 85 -0.34 8.40 -13.51
C ASP A 85 -1.70 8.80 -14.12
N SER A 86 -2.50 7.82 -14.56
CA SER A 86 -3.87 8.07 -15.03
C SER A 86 -4.82 8.63 -13.94
N ILE A 87 -4.48 8.48 -12.65
CA ILE A 87 -5.29 8.97 -11.54
C ILE A 87 -5.12 10.49 -11.43
N LYS A 88 -6.21 11.23 -11.61
CA LYS A 88 -6.22 12.71 -11.55
C LYS A 88 -6.84 13.28 -10.27
N ALA A 89 -7.34 12.42 -9.38
CA ALA A 89 -7.90 12.87 -8.11
C ALA A 89 -6.79 13.42 -7.20
N HIS A 90 -7.08 14.49 -6.46
CA HIS A 90 -6.18 15.07 -5.45
C HIS A 90 -6.71 14.93 -4.02
N VAL A 91 -7.85 14.27 -3.85
CA VAL A 91 -8.51 14.02 -2.57
C VAL A 91 -8.85 12.54 -2.48
N SER A 92 -8.65 11.94 -1.30
CA SER A 92 -8.91 10.51 -1.09
C SER A 92 -10.40 10.18 -1.20
N SER A 93 -10.69 9.11 -1.93
CA SER A 93 -11.99 8.44 -1.98
C SER A 93 -12.12 7.30 -0.96
N LYS A 94 -11.11 7.10 -0.11
CA LYS A 94 -10.97 5.99 0.86
C LYS A 94 -10.92 4.61 0.18
N ARG A 95 -10.38 4.53 -1.04
CA ARG A 95 -10.31 3.30 -1.85
C ARG A 95 -8.88 2.96 -2.29
N CYS A 96 -7.87 3.41 -1.53
CA CYS A 96 -6.44 3.22 -1.85
C CYS A 96 -6.08 1.76 -2.20
N ALA A 97 -6.47 0.79 -1.36
CA ALA A 97 -6.24 -0.63 -1.62
C ALA A 97 -6.87 -1.13 -2.93
N ARG A 98 -8.10 -0.67 -3.25
CA ARG A 98 -8.74 -1.01 -4.52
C ARG A 98 -8.04 -0.36 -5.71
N SER A 99 -7.59 0.88 -5.57
CA SER A 99 -6.90 1.59 -6.65
C SER A 99 -5.59 0.89 -7.02
N ILE A 100 -4.76 0.58 -6.01
CA ILE A 100 -3.50 -0.14 -6.18
C ILE A 100 -3.74 -1.55 -6.75
N ARG A 101 -4.79 -2.25 -6.30
CA ARG A 101 -5.19 -3.52 -6.90
C ARG A 101 -5.39 -3.40 -8.41
N VAL A 102 -6.20 -2.44 -8.85
CA VAL A 102 -6.53 -2.27 -10.27
C VAL A 102 -5.27 -1.91 -11.06
N ALA A 103 -4.37 -1.11 -10.48
CA ALA A 103 -3.08 -0.81 -11.09
C ALA A 103 -2.22 -2.08 -11.26
N LEU A 104 -2.09 -2.90 -10.22
CA LEU A 104 -1.35 -4.17 -10.30
C LEU A 104 -1.98 -5.13 -11.32
N GLN A 105 -3.31 -5.24 -11.35
CA GLN A 105 -4.02 -6.07 -12.33
C GLN A 105 -3.79 -5.60 -13.77
N SER A 106 -3.75 -4.27 -14.00
CA SER A 106 -3.41 -3.73 -15.33
C SER A 106 -1.97 -4.04 -15.75
N ALA A 107 -1.10 -4.33 -14.79
CA ALA A 107 0.27 -4.80 -15.00
C ALA A 107 0.39 -6.33 -15.16
N GLY A 108 -0.74 -7.06 -15.22
CA GLY A 108 -0.76 -8.50 -15.37
C GLY A 108 -0.66 -9.29 -14.06
N ALA A 109 -0.78 -8.62 -12.90
CA ALA A 109 -0.86 -9.34 -11.62
C ALA A 109 -2.15 -10.16 -11.54
N VAL A 110 -2.00 -11.47 -11.30
CA VAL A 110 -3.12 -12.36 -10.97
C VAL A 110 -3.29 -12.35 -9.45
N LEU A 111 -4.42 -11.83 -8.98
CA LEU A 111 -4.72 -11.63 -7.56
C LEU A 111 -5.99 -12.38 -7.19
N ASP A 112 -5.90 -13.71 -7.01
CA ASP A 112 -7.04 -14.59 -6.72
C ASP A 112 -7.76 -14.24 -5.40
N SER A 113 -6.97 -13.77 -4.42
CA SER A 113 -7.46 -13.26 -3.15
C SER A 113 -6.63 -12.05 -2.74
N HIS A 114 -7.27 -11.00 -2.25
CA HIS A 114 -6.59 -9.79 -1.80
C HIS A 114 -7.25 -9.23 -0.53
N SER A 115 -6.43 -8.67 0.36
CA SER A 115 -6.90 -8.02 1.57
C SER A 115 -7.72 -6.76 1.26
N VAL A 116 -8.78 -6.52 2.03
CA VAL A 116 -9.54 -5.25 1.97
C VAL A 116 -8.73 -4.12 2.62
N ALA A 117 -8.10 -4.41 3.76
CA ALA A 117 -7.26 -3.46 4.48
C ALA A 117 -5.93 -3.24 3.75
N ALA A 118 -5.56 -1.98 3.53
CA ALA A 118 -4.30 -1.60 2.90
C ALA A 118 -3.07 -2.11 3.67
N SER A 119 -3.15 -2.11 5.00
CA SER A 119 -2.08 -2.59 5.88
C SER A 119 -1.71 -4.07 5.71
N ASP A 120 -2.61 -4.88 5.13
CA ASP A 120 -2.45 -6.34 4.94
C ASP A 120 -2.04 -6.71 3.51
N TRP A 121 -1.60 -5.75 2.69
CA TRP A 121 -1.20 -6.02 1.31
C TRP A 121 0.20 -6.62 1.15
N GLY A 122 0.99 -6.65 2.22
CA GLY A 122 2.38 -7.11 2.16
C GLY A 122 2.56 -8.49 1.54
N ASP A 123 1.82 -9.49 2.03
CA ASP A 123 1.93 -10.86 1.55
C ASP A 123 1.49 -10.99 0.08
N THR A 124 0.45 -10.23 -0.31
CA THR A 124 0.00 -10.16 -1.71
C THR A 124 1.09 -9.61 -2.61
N LEU A 125 1.76 -8.53 -2.21
CA LEU A 125 2.87 -7.94 -2.96
C LEU A 125 4.03 -8.92 -3.08
N THR A 126 4.38 -9.62 -2.00
CA THR A 126 5.46 -10.61 -2.03
C THR A 126 5.17 -11.80 -2.94
N LYS A 127 3.91 -12.27 -3.00
CA LYS A 127 3.50 -13.35 -3.92
C LYS A 127 3.65 -12.98 -5.39
N ILE A 128 3.53 -11.69 -5.73
CA ILE A 128 3.67 -11.19 -7.12
C ILE A 128 5.07 -10.62 -7.40
N GLY A 129 6.08 -10.95 -6.58
CA GLY A 129 7.49 -10.66 -6.85
C GLY A 129 8.06 -9.39 -6.21
N TYR A 130 7.27 -8.67 -5.39
CA TYR A 130 7.84 -7.56 -4.61
C TYR A 130 8.64 -8.07 -3.42
N LYS A 131 9.73 -7.37 -3.11
CA LYS A 131 10.54 -7.60 -1.92
C LYS A 131 10.35 -6.43 -0.97
N GLN A 132 10.14 -6.73 0.30
CA GLN A 132 10.14 -5.70 1.32
C GLN A 132 11.58 -5.18 1.50
N ILE A 133 11.77 -3.87 1.42
CA ILE A 133 13.06 -3.21 1.61
C ILE A 133 12.97 -2.17 2.72
N GLN A 134 14.12 -1.62 3.11
CA GLN A 134 14.13 -0.45 4.00
C GLN A 134 13.47 0.74 3.30
N PRO A 135 12.74 1.60 4.04
CA PRO A 135 12.12 2.78 3.46
C PRO A 135 13.13 3.66 2.73
N ALA A 136 12.82 4.02 1.48
CA ALA A 136 13.66 4.85 0.63
C ALA A 136 12.87 6.06 0.10
N PHE A 137 12.21 6.80 1.00
CA PHE A 137 11.31 7.90 0.61
C PHE A 137 12.01 9.11 -0.01
N ASP A 138 13.32 9.28 0.24
CA ASP A 138 14.12 10.37 -0.33
C ASP A 138 14.60 10.05 -1.77
N ASN A 139 14.61 8.78 -2.15
CA ASN A 139 14.97 8.33 -3.50
C ASN A 139 14.08 7.17 -3.96
N PRO A 140 12.76 7.42 -4.12
CA PRO A 140 11.82 6.41 -4.58
C PRO A 140 12.07 6.07 -6.05
N GLN A 141 11.81 4.83 -6.42
CA GLN A 141 11.90 4.33 -7.79
C GLN A 141 10.51 4.04 -8.35
N GLU A 142 10.38 4.13 -9.66
CA GLU A 142 9.14 3.81 -10.36
C GLU A 142 8.58 2.45 -9.95
N GLY A 143 7.30 2.47 -9.56
CA GLY A 143 6.56 1.30 -9.13
C GLY A 143 6.89 0.77 -7.74
N ASP A 144 7.71 1.49 -6.96
CA ASP A 144 7.81 1.27 -5.52
C ASP A 144 6.44 1.41 -4.86
N ILE A 145 6.21 0.64 -3.80
CA ILE A 145 4.97 0.67 -3.04
C ILE A 145 5.29 0.82 -1.57
N TYR A 146 4.64 1.75 -0.88
CA TYR A 146 4.66 1.77 0.58
C TYR A 146 3.27 1.48 1.16
N ILE A 147 3.28 0.96 2.37
CA ILE A 147 2.12 0.67 3.19
C ILE A 147 2.30 1.36 4.55
N ILE A 148 1.30 2.11 4.99
CA ILE A 148 1.18 2.58 6.37
C ILE A 148 0.38 1.54 7.14
N GLN A 149 0.95 1.05 8.25
CA GLN A 149 0.24 0.11 9.11
C GLN A 149 -0.98 0.76 9.77
N ARG A 150 -1.96 -0.08 10.15
CA ARG A 150 -3.15 0.37 10.85
C ARG A 150 -2.80 1.09 12.16
N THR A 151 -3.57 2.11 12.48
CA THR A 151 -3.55 2.79 13.78
C THR A 151 -4.96 2.80 14.38
N HIS A 152 -5.12 3.36 15.58
CA HIS A 152 -6.43 3.55 16.18
C HIS A 152 -7.35 4.46 15.34
N LYS A 153 -6.78 5.45 14.62
CA LYS A 153 -7.52 6.34 13.71
C LYS A 153 -7.69 5.74 12.32
N HIS A 154 -6.64 5.05 11.85
CA HIS A 154 -6.54 4.55 10.48
C HIS A 154 -6.61 3.03 10.47
N VAL A 155 -7.80 2.48 10.76
CA VAL A 155 -7.98 1.05 11.04
C VAL A 155 -7.66 0.12 9.86
N TYR A 156 -7.76 0.63 8.63
CA TYR A 156 -7.39 -0.11 7.41
C TYR A 156 -5.93 0.11 6.99
N GLY A 157 -5.25 1.13 7.53
CA GLY A 157 -3.95 1.62 7.04
C GLY A 157 -4.05 2.35 5.69
N HIS A 158 -2.91 2.52 5.04
CA HIS A 158 -2.80 3.17 3.73
C HIS A 158 -1.84 2.43 2.81
N ILE A 159 -2.03 2.51 1.49
CA ILE A 159 -1.13 1.95 0.48
C ILE A 159 -1.06 2.89 -0.72
N ALA A 160 0.14 3.13 -1.23
CA ALA A 160 0.38 3.94 -2.41
C ALA A 160 1.58 3.40 -3.21
N GLY A 161 1.57 3.63 -4.53
CA GLY A 161 2.67 3.34 -5.44
C GLY A 161 3.32 4.62 -5.96
N PHE A 162 4.59 4.57 -6.34
CA PHE A 162 5.30 5.70 -6.93
C PHE A 162 5.20 5.66 -8.46
N SER A 163 4.71 6.75 -9.07
CA SER A 163 4.56 6.86 -10.52
C SER A 163 5.85 7.26 -11.24
N GLY A 164 6.96 7.47 -10.53
CA GLY A 164 8.18 8.09 -11.07
C GLY A 164 8.28 9.59 -10.77
N SER A 165 7.15 10.24 -10.52
CA SER A 165 7.07 11.66 -10.16
C SER A 165 6.44 11.89 -8.80
N GLU A 166 5.43 11.12 -8.43
CA GLU A 166 4.66 11.34 -7.21
C GLU A 166 4.11 10.03 -6.61
N TRP A 167 3.77 10.09 -5.34
CA TRP A 167 3.08 9.00 -4.67
C TRP A 167 1.60 9.03 -5.02
N VAL A 168 1.07 7.90 -5.47
CA VAL A 168 -0.31 7.76 -5.92
C VAL A 168 -0.98 6.57 -5.27
N SER A 169 -2.16 6.79 -4.70
CA SER A 169 -3.01 5.74 -4.12
C SER A 169 -4.33 5.67 -4.89
N ASP A 170 -5.43 6.09 -4.28
CA ASP A 170 -6.66 6.47 -4.97
C ASP A 170 -6.69 7.96 -5.36
N PHE A 171 -5.64 8.70 -4.99
CA PHE A 171 -5.40 10.08 -5.34
C PHE A 171 -3.89 10.37 -5.42
N LYS A 172 -3.54 11.46 -6.08
CA LYS A 172 -2.20 12.04 -6.18
C LYS A 172 -1.82 12.72 -4.86
N GLN A 173 -0.69 12.35 -4.29
CA GLN A 173 -0.27 12.76 -2.96
C GLN A 173 0.91 13.71 -3.01
N LYS A 174 0.90 14.72 -2.13
CA LYS A 174 2.01 15.66 -2.01
C LYS A 174 3.28 15.03 -1.40
N SER A 175 3.12 13.96 -0.62
CA SER A 175 4.21 13.21 0.01
C SER A 175 3.73 11.81 0.43
N TYR A 176 4.63 10.99 0.96
CA TYR A 176 4.31 9.70 1.58
C TYR A 176 3.62 9.85 2.95
N ASP A 177 3.84 10.97 3.64
CA ASP A 177 3.25 11.29 4.94
C ASP A 177 1.84 11.88 4.79
N VAL A 178 0.88 11.03 4.41
CA VAL A 178 -0.51 11.44 4.16
C VAL A 178 -1.30 11.77 5.42
N TYR A 179 -0.92 11.20 6.57
CA TYR A 179 -1.63 11.41 7.83
C TYR A 179 -1.02 12.54 8.65
N LYS A 180 0.25 12.90 8.43
CA LYS A 180 0.97 13.93 9.20
C LYS A 180 0.93 13.62 10.70
N GLU A 181 1.10 12.34 11.02
CA GLU A 181 1.05 11.81 12.37
C GLU A 181 2.40 11.19 12.75
N ASN A 182 2.79 11.36 14.01
CA ASN A 182 4.02 10.76 14.54
C ASN A 182 3.81 9.28 14.88
N GLY A 183 4.88 8.49 14.81
CA GLY A 183 4.86 7.08 15.22
C GLY A 183 4.18 6.12 14.23
N LEU A 184 3.91 6.58 13.00
CA LEU A 184 3.43 5.71 11.93
C LEU A 184 4.49 4.68 11.55
N LYS A 185 4.05 3.44 11.33
CA LYS A 185 4.91 2.36 10.87
C LYS A 185 4.72 2.14 9.39
N TYR A 186 5.82 2.16 8.65
CA TYR A 186 5.83 1.97 7.20
C TYR A 186 6.41 0.60 6.85
N LYS A 187 5.84 -0.04 5.83
CA LYS A 187 6.48 -1.11 5.06
C LYS A 187 6.71 -0.60 3.65
N TYR A 188 7.84 -0.93 3.06
CA TYR A 188 8.24 -0.45 1.75
C TYR A 188 8.61 -1.63 0.87
N TYR A 189 8.16 -1.61 -0.38
CA TYR A 189 8.27 -2.72 -1.32
C TYR A 189 8.81 -2.22 -2.65
N ARG A 190 9.75 -2.98 -3.20
CA ARG A 190 10.29 -2.77 -4.55
C ARG A 190 10.19 -4.07 -5.32
N LEU A 191 9.85 -4.00 -6.59
CA LEU A 191 9.81 -5.19 -7.45
C LEU A 191 11.24 -5.74 -7.55
N GLY A 192 11.42 -7.00 -7.14
CA GLY A 192 12.72 -7.66 -7.22
C GLY A 192 12.93 -8.18 -8.64
N LEU A 193 13.62 -7.40 -9.47
CA LEU A 193 14.17 -7.88 -10.74
C LEU A 193 15.38 -8.78 -10.50
#